data_AF-A0A7G8UJI8-F1
#
_entry.id   AF-A0A7G8UJI8-F1
#
_cell.length_a   1.000
_cell.length_b   1.000
_cell.length_c   1.000
_cell.angle_alpha   90.00
_cell.angle_beta   90.00
_cell.angle_gamma   90.00
#
_symmetry.space_group_name_H-M   'P 1'
#
loop_
_entity.id
_entity.type
_entity.pdbx_description
1 polymer ?
#
loop_
_entity_poly.entity_id
_entity_poly.type
_entity_poly.pdbx_seq_one_letter_code
_entity_poly.pdbx_strand_id
1 'polypeptide(L)'
;MISHITNDQLLAKEIIVERIRDSLSNKTPFSLVRIGDGENFVLSQDSVYTMEQTLSQLWVKIANEGRKGVRIPNIEIRDRMVEAIKEADIVGVLAQNDNTIRAHPNHKRPLTDKIFDHFGLQPKALCNAIVNRELIYYKPFWEMLSEQGSRVILISRWAGGTKQRLIRPPYNLSIPFTLPFERYEMMDETLAKIESRQDEFDIVLVSCGVNAVVLAHEITKRTGKVAMDFGIGSQIISSVKLQ
;
A
#
# COMPACT_ATOMS: atom_id res chain seq x y z
N MET A 1 -15.73 -6.97 14.67
CA MET A 1 -15.41 -7.72 13.43
C MET A 1 -15.69 -6.82 12.24
N ILE A 2 -14.76 -6.75 11.29
CA ILE A 2 -14.90 -5.87 10.12
C ILE A 2 -16.02 -6.28 9.16
N SER A 3 -16.54 -7.50 9.31
CA SER A 3 -17.69 -8.04 8.56
C SER A 3 -18.98 -7.23 8.74
N HIS A 4 -19.14 -6.54 9.87
CA HIS A 4 -20.28 -5.65 10.14
C HIS A 4 -20.12 -4.23 9.59
N ILE A 5 -18.92 -3.88 9.10
CA ILE A 5 -18.64 -2.53 8.62
C ILE A 5 -19.17 -2.37 7.19
N THR A 6 -20.17 -1.52 7.05
CA THR A 6 -20.81 -1.22 5.77
C THR A 6 -19.96 -0.26 4.93
N ASN A 7 -20.23 -0.17 3.63
CA ASN A 7 -19.42 0.62 2.71
C ASN A 7 -19.44 2.14 3.02
N ASP A 8 -20.52 2.65 3.58
CA ASP A 8 -20.68 4.05 4.02
C ASP A 8 -19.84 4.41 5.26
N GLN A 9 -19.40 3.41 6.02
CA GLN A 9 -18.49 3.59 7.16
C GLN A 9 -17.02 3.61 6.74
N LEU A 10 -16.70 3.33 5.48
CA LEU A 10 -15.34 3.45 4.95
C LEU A 10 -15.00 4.92 4.73
N LEU A 11 -13.82 5.34 5.19
CA LEU A 11 -13.34 6.70 4.99
C LEU A 11 -13.26 7.05 3.50
N ALA A 12 -13.84 8.20 3.15
CA ALA A 12 -13.73 8.77 1.83
C ALA A 12 -12.33 9.33 1.57
N LYS A 13 -11.94 9.41 0.29
CA LYS A 13 -10.63 9.92 -0.14
C LYS A 13 -10.34 11.34 0.37
N GLU A 14 -11.36 12.17 0.49
CA GLU A 14 -11.27 13.53 1.03
C GLU A 14 -10.71 13.52 2.46
N ILE A 15 -11.27 12.67 3.32
CA ILE A 15 -10.82 12.52 4.72
C ILE A 15 -9.41 11.95 4.80
N ILE A 16 -9.06 11.06 3.87
CA ILE A 16 -7.71 10.48 3.81
C ILE A 16 -6.68 11.55 3.43
N VAL A 17 -6.99 12.41 2.45
CA VAL A 17 -6.11 13.52 2.08
C VAL A 17 -5.92 14.49 3.24
N GLU A 18 -6.98 14.83 3.97
CA GLU A 18 -6.87 15.72 5.14
C GLU A 18 -6.04 15.08 6.27
N ARG A 19 -6.20 13.79 6.56
CA ARG A 19 -5.35 13.09 7.55
C ARG A 19 -3.87 13.07 7.14
N ILE A 20 -3.58 12.90 5.85
CA ILE A 20 -2.22 12.99 5.32
C ILE A 20 -1.69 14.42 5.47
N ARG A 21 -2.49 15.43 5.10
CA ARG A 21 -2.15 16.87 5.22
C ARG A 21 -1.80 17.24 6.66
N ASP A 22 -2.61 16.79 7.61
CA ASP A 22 -2.40 17.04 9.05
C ASP A 22 -1.12 16.36 9.53
N SER A 23 -0.89 15.11 9.11
CA SER A 23 0.30 14.36 9.50
C SER A 23 1.58 15.01 8.97
N LEU A 24 1.55 15.51 7.73
CA LEU A 24 2.65 16.26 7.13
C LEU A 24 2.89 17.59 7.84
N SER A 25 1.82 18.35 8.11
CA SER A 25 1.91 19.64 8.81
C SER A 25 2.48 19.50 10.22
N ASN A 26 2.01 18.49 10.96
CA ASN A 26 2.39 18.24 12.35
C ASN A 26 3.65 17.37 12.48
N LYS A 27 4.22 16.88 11.36
CA LYS A 27 5.37 15.97 11.32
C LYS A 27 5.15 14.73 12.20
N THR A 28 3.93 14.19 12.18
CA THR A 28 3.56 13.00 12.93
C THR A 28 3.61 11.76 12.03
N PRO A 29 3.99 10.58 12.58
CA PRO A 29 3.99 9.35 11.82
C PRO A 29 2.58 9.03 11.31
N PHE A 30 2.49 8.59 10.06
CA PHE A 30 1.23 8.15 9.48
C PHE A 30 1.45 7.05 8.46
N SER A 31 0.69 5.97 8.57
CA SER A 31 0.73 4.86 7.61
C SER A 31 -0.65 4.49 7.07
N LEU A 32 -0.71 4.31 5.74
CA LEU A 32 -1.87 3.73 5.06
C LEU A 32 -1.44 2.46 4.33
N VAL A 33 -2.00 1.33 4.75
CA VAL A 33 -1.78 0.02 4.11
C VAL A 33 -3.07 -0.46 3.45
N ARG A 34 -3.00 -1.35 2.46
CA ARG A 34 -4.20 -1.83 1.74
C ARG A 34 -4.16 -3.34 1.55
N ILE A 35 -5.35 -3.94 1.53
CA ILE A 35 -5.53 -5.38 1.38
C ILE A 35 -6.41 -5.62 0.16
N GLY A 36 -5.80 -6.10 -0.91
CA GLY A 36 -6.47 -6.63 -2.09
C GLY A 36 -6.54 -8.15 -2.09
N ASP A 37 -6.79 -8.71 -3.28
CA ASP A 37 -6.85 -10.16 -3.50
C ASP A 37 -5.48 -10.84 -3.29
N GLY A 38 -4.40 -10.20 -3.74
CA GLY A 38 -3.04 -10.70 -3.57
C GLY A 38 -2.61 -10.76 -2.10
N GLU A 39 -2.88 -9.69 -1.36
CA GLU A 39 -2.58 -9.61 0.07
C GLU A 39 -3.38 -10.66 0.86
N ASN A 40 -4.63 -10.91 0.49
CA ASN A 40 -5.43 -11.97 1.12
C ASN A 40 -4.76 -13.36 0.96
N PHE A 41 -4.18 -13.70 -0.19
CA PHE A 41 -3.50 -14.99 -0.34
C PHE A 41 -2.24 -15.11 0.52
N VAL A 42 -1.48 -14.02 0.66
CA VAL A 42 -0.31 -14.00 1.56
C VAL A 42 -0.78 -14.19 3.02
N LEU A 43 -1.81 -13.47 3.43
CA LEU A 43 -2.37 -13.53 4.78
C LEU A 43 -3.02 -14.90 5.10
N SER A 44 -3.49 -15.62 4.09
CA SER A 44 -4.20 -16.91 4.23
C SER A 44 -3.28 -18.12 4.47
N GLN A 45 -1.97 -17.98 4.24
CA GLN A 45 -0.98 -19.06 4.39
C GLN A 45 -1.01 -19.64 5.81
N ASP A 46 -1.36 -20.93 5.95
CA ASP A 46 -1.46 -21.64 7.24
C ASP A 46 -2.22 -20.85 8.31
N SER A 47 -3.32 -20.21 7.89
CA SER A 47 -4.22 -19.46 8.77
C SER A 47 -5.67 -19.85 8.49
N VAL A 48 -6.31 -19.20 7.52
CA VAL A 48 -7.66 -19.51 7.04
C VAL A 48 -7.66 -20.50 5.87
N TYR A 49 -6.51 -20.67 5.23
CA TYR A 49 -6.23 -21.76 4.28
C TYR A 49 -5.07 -22.61 4.78
N THR A 50 -5.08 -23.90 4.43
CA THR A 50 -3.88 -24.73 4.55
C THR A 50 -2.82 -24.26 3.54
N MET A 51 -1.56 -24.62 3.76
CA MET A 51 -0.51 -24.35 2.77
C MET A 51 -0.83 -24.95 1.39
N GLU A 52 -1.37 -26.17 1.34
CA GLU A 52 -1.79 -26.82 0.09
C GLU A 52 -2.87 -26.00 -0.64
N GLN A 53 -3.92 -25.58 0.08
CA GLN A 53 -4.96 -24.72 -0.46
C GLN A 53 -4.40 -23.40 -0.99
N THR A 54 -3.44 -22.82 -0.28
CA THR A 54 -2.79 -21.56 -0.68
C THR A 54 -1.95 -21.74 -1.95
N LEU A 55 -1.10 -22.77 -2.02
CA LEU A 55 -0.26 -23.07 -3.19
C LEU A 55 -1.07 -23.45 -4.43
N SER A 56 -2.29 -23.96 -4.26
CA SER A 56 -3.17 -24.30 -5.38
C SER A 56 -3.73 -23.07 -6.13
N GLN A 57 -3.73 -21.90 -5.50
CA GLN A 57 -4.36 -20.68 -6.04
C GLN A 57 -3.60 -20.13 -7.26
N LEU A 58 -4.33 -19.71 -8.29
CA LEU A 58 -3.73 -19.20 -9.53
C LEU A 58 -2.82 -17.98 -9.28
N TRP A 59 -3.24 -17.05 -8.42
CA TRP A 59 -2.43 -15.88 -8.08
C TRP A 59 -1.09 -16.29 -7.48
N VAL A 60 -1.09 -17.30 -6.60
CA VAL A 60 0.11 -17.83 -5.92
C VAL A 60 1.04 -18.54 -6.89
N LYS A 61 0.51 -19.34 -7.82
CA LYS A 61 1.30 -19.95 -8.90
C LYS A 61 2.02 -18.88 -9.73
N ILE A 62 1.31 -17.82 -10.12
CA ILE A 62 1.87 -16.68 -10.85
C ILE A 62 2.91 -15.92 -10.01
N ALA A 63 2.70 -15.79 -8.70
CA ALA A 63 3.67 -15.18 -7.80
C ALA A 63 4.99 -15.97 -7.77
N ASN A 64 4.92 -17.31 -7.70
CA ASN A 64 6.07 -18.21 -7.70
C ASN A 64 6.85 -18.26 -9.03
N GLU A 65 6.24 -17.82 -10.13
CA GLU A 65 6.96 -17.53 -11.38
C GLU A 65 7.74 -16.20 -11.34
N GLY A 66 7.74 -15.47 -10.22
CA GLY A 66 8.44 -14.20 -10.03
C GLY A 66 7.65 -12.97 -10.50
N ARG A 67 6.37 -13.10 -10.85
CA ARG A 67 5.59 -12.01 -11.46
C ARG A 67 4.93 -11.06 -10.45
N LYS A 68 4.93 -11.40 -9.16
CA LYS A 68 4.24 -10.61 -8.10
C LYS A 68 5.17 -10.01 -7.05
N GLY A 69 6.49 -10.17 -7.21
CA GLY A 69 7.48 -9.62 -6.28
C GLY A 69 7.51 -10.32 -4.91
N VAL A 70 6.88 -11.47 -4.78
CA VAL A 70 6.92 -12.35 -3.61
C VAL A 70 6.86 -13.80 -4.11
N ARG A 71 7.46 -14.72 -3.37
CA ARG A 71 7.29 -16.17 -3.52
C ARG A 71 6.62 -16.74 -2.27
N ILE A 72 5.79 -17.75 -2.44
CA ILE A 72 5.03 -18.44 -1.40
C ILE A 72 5.44 -19.93 -1.42
N PRO A 73 5.70 -20.58 -0.26
CA PRO A 73 5.45 -20.09 1.09
C PRO A 73 6.41 -18.98 1.52
N ASN A 74 5.86 -18.00 2.24
CA ASN A 74 6.59 -16.98 2.97
C ASN A 74 5.74 -16.58 4.18
N ILE A 75 5.98 -17.25 5.30
CA ILE A 75 5.28 -17.01 6.57
C ILE A 75 5.76 -15.71 7.22
N GLU A 76 7.02 -15.34 7.00
CA GLU A 76 7.59 -14.11 7.54
C GLU A 76 6.85 -12.87 7.01
N ILE A 77 6.63 -12.75 5.70
CA ILE A 77 5.87 -11.61 5.14
C ILE A 77 4.42 -11.62 5.62
N ARG A 78 3.80 -12.80 5.83
CA ARG A 78 2.44 -12.90 6.40
C ARG A 78 2.40 -12.27 7.78
N ASP A 79 3.32 -12.64 8.65
CA ASP A 79 3.35 -12.17 10.04
C ASP A 79 3.68 -10.68 10.11
N ARG A 80 4.59 -10.19 9.26
CA ARG A 80 4.88 -8.76 9.11
C ARG A 80 3.67 -7.97 8.59
N MET A 81 2.88 -8.53 7.67
CA MET A 81 1.63 -7.89 7.22
C MET A 81 0.59 -7.85 8.33
N VAL A 82 0.48 -8.88 9.16
CA VAL A 82 -0.41 -8.88 10.33
C VAL A 82 -0.03 -7.76 11.31
N GLU A 83 1.25 -7.57 11.59
CA GLU A 83 1.74 -6.45 12.42
C GLU A 83 1.41 -5.10 11.78
N ALA A 84 1.70 -4.95 10.48
CA ALA A 84 1.40 -3.72 9.75
C ALA A 84 -0.09 -3.35 9.80
N ILE A 85 -0.99 -4.32 9.66
CA ILE A 85 -2.44 -4.09 9.71
C ILE A 85 -2.90 -3.70 11.14
N LYS A 86 -2.26 -4.25 12.18
CA LYS A 86 -2.59 -3.90 13.58
C LYS A 86 -2.21 -2.47 13.91
N GLU A 87 -1.06 -2.00 13.43
CA GLU A 87 -0.49 -0.72 13.84
C GLU A 87 -0.86 0.45 12.91
N ALA A 88 -1.21 0.17 11.65
CA ALA A 88 -1.48 1.20 10.65
C ALA A 88 -2.62 2.16 11.05
N ASP A 89 -2.49 3.41 10.62
CA ASP A 89 -3.46 4.47 10.92
C ASP A 89 -4.73 4.34 10.08
N ILE A 90 -4.58 3.86 8.84
CA ILE A 90 -5.68 3.50 7.96
C ILE A 90 -5.37 2.18 7.26
N VAL A 91 -6.34 1.26 7.28
CA VAL A 91 -6.28 0.00 6.52
C VAL A 91 -7.34 0.03 5.41
N GLY A 92 -6.89 -0.04 4.16
CA GLY A 92 -7.76 -0.21 3.01
C GLY A 92 -8.23 -1.65 2.89
N VAL A 93 -9.54 -1.86 2.84
CA VAL A 93 -10.16 -3.17 2.54
C VAL A 93 -11.09 -3.02 1.34
N LEU A 94 -11.25 -4.08 0.53
CA LEU A 94 -12.22 -4.00 -0.56
C LEU A 94 -13.63 -3.80 -0.01
N ALA A 95 -14.39 -2.92 -0.66
CA ALA A 95 -15.80 -2.73 -0.35
C ALA A 95 -16.57 -4.05 -0.48
N GLN A 96 -17.66 -4.17 0.28
CA GLN A 96 -18.63 -5.24 0.07
C GLN A 96 -19.12 -5.19 -1.38
N ASN A 97 -19.19 -6.35 -2.03
CA ASN A 97 -19.56 -6.49 -3.44
C ASN A 97 -18.68 -5.70 -4.43
N ASP A 98 -17.40 -5.48 -4.10
CA ASP A 98 -16.44 -4.88 -5.04
C ASP A 98 -16.47 -5.58 -6.41
N ASN A 99 -16.57 -4.77 -7.46
CA ASN A 99 -16.48 -5.20 -8.86
C ASN A 99 -15.30 -4.54 -9.60
N THR A 100 -14.50 -3.70 -8.92
CA THR A 100 -13.36 -3.01 -9.53
C THR A 100 -12.15 -3.94 -9.65
N ILE A 101 -11.87 -4.76 -8.63
CA ILE A 101 -10.78 -5.73 -8.69
C ILE A 101 -11.24 -7.00 -9.40
N ARG A 102 -10.48 -7.46 -10.40
CA ARG A 102 -10.81 -8.66 -11.17
C ARG A 102 -10.27 -9.92 -10.49
N ALA A 103 -10.91 -10.29 -9.38
CA ALA A 103 -10.65 -11.53 -8.66
C ALA A 103 -11.98 -12.23 -8.32
N HIS A 104 -11.94 -13.52 -8.02
CA HIS A 104 -13.12 -14.24 -7.57
C HIS A 104 -13.69 -13.58 -6.29
N PRO A 105 -15.02 -13.39 -6.14
CA PRO A 105 -15.60 -12.68 -4.99
C PRO A 105 -15.14 -13.22 -3.63
N ASN A 106 -15.01 -14.55 -3.51
CA ASN A 106 -14.55 -15.19 -2.28
C ASN A 106 -13.08 -14.88 -1.92
N HIS A 107 -12.28 -14.29 -2.80
CA HIS A 107 -10.89 -13.91 -2.54
C HIS A 107 -10.73 -12.43 -2.18
N LYS A 108 -11.84 -11.70 -2.04
CA LYS A 108 -11.89 -10.27 -1.72
C LYS A 108 -12.32 -10.08 -0.26
N ARG A 109 -13.25 -9.14 -0.02
CA ARG A 109 -13.79 -8.81 1.30
C ARG A 109 -14.18 -10.03 2.15
N PRO A 110 -14.86 -11.08 1.63
CA PRO A 110 -15.19 -12.26 2.44
C PRO A 110 -13.98 -13.01 3.01
N LEU A 111 -12.85 -13.06 2.27
CA LEU A 111 -11.62 -13.67 2.76
C LEU A 111 -10.91 -12.74 3.73
N THR A 112 -10.90 -11.43 3.45
CA THR A 112 -10.38 -10.41 4.38
C THR A 112 -11.07 -10.49 5.73
N ASP A 113 -12.41 -10.63 5.76
CA ASP A 113 -13.16 -10.76 7.00
C ASP A 113 -12.72 -11.99 7.80
N LYS A 114 -12.59 -13.17 7.16
CA LYS A 114 -12.09 -14.40 7.81
C LYS A 114 -10.67 -14.24 8.37
N ILE A 115 -9.78 -13.59 7.62
CA ILE A 115 -8.40 -13.32 8.02
C ILE A 115 -8.40 -12.43 9.27
N PHE A 116 -9.21 -11.38 9.29
CA PHE A 116 -9.28 -10.45 10.39
C PHE A 116 -9.81 -11.11 11.66
N ASP A 117 -10.82 -11.97 11.52
CA ASP A 117 -11.36 -12.73 12.64
C ASP A 117 -10.32 -13.74 13.17
N HIS A 118 -9.59 -14.44 12.29
CA HIS A 118 -8.53 -15.38 12.69
C HIS A 118 -7.39 -14.69 13.48
N PHE A 119 -6.91 -13.53 13.01
CA PHE A 119 -5.80 -12.81 13.64
C PHE A 119 -6.24 -11.79 14.71
N GLY A 120 -7.54 -11.64 14.97
CA GLY A 120 -8.09 -10.68 15.92
C GLY A 120 -7.82 -9.22 15.53
N LEU A 121 -7.83 -8.90 14.24
CA LEU A 121 -7.46 -7.57 13.72
C LEU A 121 -8.59 -6.55 13.93
N GLN A 122 -8.25 -5.41 14.54
CA GLN A 122 -9.15 -4.26 14.75
C GLN A 122 -8.44 -2.96 14.32
N PRO A 123 -8.44 -2.61 13.02
CA PRO A 123 -7.79 -1.38 12.57
C PRO A 123 -8.41 -0.12 13.18
N LYS A 124 -7.57 0.91 13.37
CA LYS A 124 -7.99 2.23 13.89
C LYS A 124 -9.01 2.92 12.96
N ALA A 125 -8.85 2.75 11.65
CA ALA A 125 -9.78 3.23 10.64
C ALA A 125 -9.70 2.40 9.37
N LEU A 126 -10.81 2.37 8.62
CA LEU A 126 -10.90 1.67 7.34
C LEU A 126 -11.20 2.61 6.19
N CYS A 127 -10.65 2.30 5.02
CA CYS A 127 -11.04 2.90 3.76
C CYS A 127 -11.25 1.82 2.69
N ASN A 128 -11.67 2.23 1.49
CA ASN A 128 -11.70 1.30 0.37
C ASN A 128 -10.27 1.03 -0.15
N ALA A 129 -9.88 -0.23 -0.32
CA ALA A 129 -8.56 -0.61 -0.83
C ALA A 129 -8.27 -0.07 -2.24
N ILE A 130 -9.29 0.37 -3.00
CA ILE A 130 -9.11 1.04 -4.30
C ILE A 130 -8.75 2.53 -4.18
N VAL A 131 -8.61 3.08 -2.98
CA VAL A 131 -8.34 4.52 -2.75
C VAL A 131 -7.11 5.00 -3.50
N ASN A 132 -6.10 4.15 -3.70
CA ASN A 132 -4.93 4.50 -4.50
C ASN A 132 -5.31 4.89 -5.94
N ARG A 133 -6.34 4.27 -6.53
CA ARG A 133 -6.85 4.62 -7.87
C ARG A 133 -7.60 5.94 -7.85
N GLU A 134 -8.34 6.21 -6.78
CA GLU A 134 -9.07 7.47 -6.62
C GLU A 134 -8.10 8.64 -6.44
N LEU A 135 -7.07 8.48 -5.59
CA LEU A 135 -6.08 9.52 -5.30
C LEU A 135 -5.25 9.91 -6.53
N ILE A 136 -4.98 8.99 -7.46
CA ILE A 136 -4.28 9.32 -8.72
C ILE A 136 -5.00 10.43 -9.48
N TYR A 137 -6.32 10.40 -9.53
CA TYR A 137 -7.13 11.37 -10.28
C TYR A 137 -7.71 12.48 -9.40
N TYR A 138 -7.43 12.45 -8.11
CA TYR A 138 -7.93 13.43 -7.16
C TYR A 138 -6.94 14.59 -7.03
N LYS A 139 -7.19 15.68 -7.77
CA LYS A 139 -6.35 16.88 -7.81
C LYS A 139 -5.91 17.39 -6.42
N PRO A 140 -6.79 17.45 -5.40
CA PRO A 140 -6.41 17.95 -4.08
C PRO A 140 -5.32 17.13 -3.38
N PHE A 141 -5.18 15.83 -3.67
CA PHE A 141 -4.07 15.04 -3.14
C PHE A 141 -2.72 15.57 -3.63
N TRP A 142 -2.63 15.86 -4.92
CA TRP A 142 -1.40 16.36 -5.54
C TRP A 142 -1.13 17.83 -5.21
N GLU A 143 -2.17 18.66 -5.18
CA GLU A 143 -2.08 20.06 -4.78
C GLU A 143 -1.59 20.17 -3.34
N MET A 144 -2.14 19.39 -2.41
CA MET A 144 -1.69 19.35 -1.02
C MET A 144 -0.20 19.04 -0.89
N LEU A 145 0.30 18.04 -1.63
CA LEU A 145 1.73 17.69 -1.61
C LEU A 145 2.61 18.82 -2.16
N SER A 146 2.18 19.47 -3.24
CA SER A 146 2.90 20.57 -3.89
C SER A 146 2.91 21.84 -3.03
N GLU A 147 1.74 22.24 -2.50
CA GLU A 147 1.54 23.44 -1.68
C GLU A 147 2.33 23.40 -0.37
N GLN A 148 2.41 22.22 0.27
CA GLN A 148 3.22 22.02 1.46
C GLN A 148 4.72 21.90 1.16
N GLY A 149 5.13 21.87 -0.10
CA GLY A 149 6.52 21.63 -0.50
C GLY A 149 7.02 20.25 -0.07
N SER A 150 6.13 19.26 0.02
CA SER A 150 6.45 17.93 0.52
C SER A 150 7.50 17.24 -0.35
N ARG A 151 8.54 16.69 0.28
CA ARG A 151 9.57 15.90 -0.41
C ARG A 151 9.12 14.44 -0.48
N VAL A 152 8.73 14.03 -1.68
CA VAL A 152 8.10 12.75 -1.96
C VAL A 152 9.12 11.73 -2.43
N ILE A 153 9.22 10.57 -1.77
CA ILE A 153 9.98 9.41 -2.27
C ILE A 153 9.05 8.43 -2.95
N LEU A 154 9.54 7.83 -4.04
CA LEU A 154 8.85 6.76 -4.74
C LEU A 154 9.63 5.46 -4.58
N ILE A 155 8.95 4.42 -4.12
CA ILE A 155 9.50 3.05 -4.07
C ILE A 155 8.68 2.17 -5.00
N SER A 156 9.26 1.80 -6.14
CA SER A 156 8.62 0.98 -7.16
C SER A 156 9.59 0.63 -8.28
N ARG A 157 9.35 -0.49 -8.98
CA ARG A 157 9.98 -0.76 -10.29
C ARG A 157 9.71 0.35 -11.33
N TRP A 158 8.60 1.09 -11.18
CA TRP A 158 8.21 2.17 -12.09
C TRP A 158 8.69 3.56 -11.64
N ALA A 159 9.41 3.65 -10.52
CA ALA A 159 9.65 4.91 -9.84
C ALA A 159 10.35 5.96 -10.71
N GLY A 160 11.26 5.56 -11.59
CA GLY A 160 11.92 6.48 -12.53
C GLY A 160 10.94 7.16 -13.49
N GLY A 161 10.08 6.38 -14.16
CA GLY A 161 9.05 6.91 -15.06
C GLY A 161 8.00 7.73 -14.33
N THR A 162 7.59 7.29 -13.14
CA THR A 162 6.68 8.04 -12.26
C THR A 162 7.28 9.39 -11.87
N LYS A 163 8.56 9.43 -11.45
CA LYS A 163 9.27 10.67 -11.12
C LYS A 163 9.26 11.64 -12.30
N GLN A 164 9.59 11.17 -13.50
CA GLN A 164 9.59 12.02 -14.69
C GLN A 164 8.23 12.71 -14.91
N ARG A 165 7.12 12.03 -14.64
CA ARG A 165 5.79 12.65 -14.77
C ARG A 165 5.49 13.65 -13.67
N LEU A 166 5.80 13.29 -12.42
CA LEU A 166 5.38 14.05 -11.23
C LEU A 166 6.21 15.32 -10.96
N ILE A 167 7.44 15.43 -11.49
CA ILE A 167 8.24 16.67 -11.38
C ILE A 167 7.81 17.76 -12.39
N ARG A 168 6.87 17.46 -13.29
CA ARG A 168 6.40 18.36 -14.37
C ARG A 168 4.98 18.85 -14.09
N PRO A 169 4.53 19.91 -14.78
CA PRO A 169 3.13 20.30 -14.75
C PRO A 169 2.18 19.14 -15.12
N PRO A 170 1.01 19.03 -14.47
CA PRO A 170 0.48 19.96 -13.46
C PRO A 170 0.95 19.68 -12.01
N TYR A 171 1.82 18.69 -11.79
CA TYR A 171 2.13 18.19 -10.43
C TYR A 171 3.24 18.97 -9.73
N ASN A 172 4.34 19.26 -10.44
CA ASN A 172 5.48 20.04 -9.91
C ASN A 172 5.98 19.58 -8.52
N LEU A 173 6.04 18.27 -8.27
CA LEU A 173 6.43 17.73 -6.97
C LEU A 173 7.95 17.73 -6.77
N SER A 174 8.38 17.88 -5.52
CA SER A 174 9.75 17.63 -5.09
C SER A 174 9.98 16.13 -4.88
N ILE A 175 10.81 15.52 -5.73
CA ILE A 175 11.14 14.08 -5.66
C ILE A 175 12.67 13.92 -5.56
N PRO A 176 13.25 14.03 -4.35
CA PRO A 176 14.70 14.07 -4.18
C PRO A 176 15.37 12.78 -4.65
N PHE A 177 14.75 11.61 -4.41
CA PHE A 177 15.23 10.34 -4.95
C PHE A 177 14.11 9.31 -5.10
N THR A 178 14.46 8.19 -5.74
CA THR A 178 13.58 7.04 -5.95
C THR A 178 14.34 5.76 -5.64
N LEU A 179 13.66 4.74 -5.15
CA LEU A 179 14.24 3.41 -4.96
C LEU A 179 13.52 2.39 -5.84
N PRO A 180 14.25 1.62 -6.67
CA PRO A 180 13.66 0.48 -7.35
C PRO A 180 13.32 -0.60 -6.33
N PHE A 181 12.20 -1.29 -6.52
CA PHE A 181 11.80 -2.42 -5.70
C PHE A 181 11.01 -3.40 -6.56
N GLU A 182 11.49 -4.64 -6.61
CA GLU A 182 10.91 -5.67 -7.48
C GLU A 182 10.52 -6.94 -6.77
N ARG A 183 11.20 -7.27 -5.66
CA ARG A 183 11.11 -8.56 -4.98
C ARG A 183 11.33 -8.43 -3.48
N TYR A 184 10.72 -9.32 -2.70
CA TYR A 184 10.74 -9.32 -1.23
C TYR A 184 12.16 -9.27 -0.65
N GLU A 185 13.13 -9.92 -1.29
CA GLU A 185 14.52 -10.00 -0.84
C GLU A 185 15.22 -8.63 -0.78
N MET A 186 14.64 -7.59 -1.38
CA MET A 186 15.13 -6.20 -1.32
C MET A 186 14.62 -5.44 -0.08
N MET A 187 13.76 -6.05 0.74
CA MET A 187 13.07 -5.39 1.87
C MET A 187 14.06 -4.70 2.82
N ASP A 188 15.01 -5.44 3.37
CA ASP A 188 15.89 -4.93 4.42
C ASP A 188 16.85 -3.87 3.90
N GLU A 189 17.42 -4.08 2.71
CA GLU A 189 18.27 -3.08 2.04
C GLU A 189 17.50 -1.80 1.74
N THR A 190 16.23 -1.92 1.33
CA THR A 190 15.38 -0.76 1.04
C THR A 190 15.06 0.01 2.32
N LEU A 191 14.70 -0.68 3.40
CA LEU A 191 14.42 -0.05 4.69
C LEU A 191 15.65 0.66 5.26
N ALA A 192 16.84 0.04 5.20
CA ALA A 192 18.09 0.65 5.65
C ALA A 192 18.45 1.91 4.85
N LYS A 193 18.24 1.90 3.52
CA LYS A 193 18.43 3.09 2.66
C LYS A 193 17.46 4.22 2.98
N ILE A 194 16.22 3.90 3.32
CA ILE A 194 15.22 4.90 3.71
C ILE A 194 15.58 5.50 5.07
N GLU A 195 15.91 4.66 6.05
CA GLU A 195 16.25 5.08 7.42
C GLU A 195 17.49 5.99 7.47
N SER A 196 18.54 5.64 6.73
CA SER A 196 19.76 6.47 6.61
C SER A 196 19.56 7.82 5.91
N ARG A 197 18.41 8.02 5.26
CA ARG A 197 18.08 9.24 4.49
C ARG A 197 16.78 9.90 4.97
N GLN A 198 16.37 9.61 6.20
CA GLN A 198 15.09 10.07 6.76
C GLN A 198 14.92 11.59 6.75
N ASP A 199 16.02 12.35 6.80
CA ASP A 199 15.98 13.81 6.79
C ASP A 199 15.73 14.40 5.39
N GLU A 200 15.81 13.60 4.33
CA GLU A 200 15.66 14.05 2.95
C GLU A 200 14.21 14.02 2.44
N PHE A 201 13.28 13.45 3.21
CA PHE A 201 11.89 13.30 2.77
C PHE A 201 10.85 13.48 3.88
N ASP A 202 9.60 13.63 3.45
CA ASP A 202 8.44 13.84 4.31
C ASP A 202 7.36 12.77 4.10
N ILE A 203 7.25 12.26 2.87
CA ILE A 203 6.31 11.19 2.50
C ILE A 203 6.92 10.17 1.54
N VAL A 204 6.53 8.90 1.71
CA VAL A 204 6.88 7.81 0.78
C VAL A 204 5.64 7.21 0.13
N LEU A 205 5.61 7.16 -1.20
CA LEU A 205 4.60 6.45 -1.99
C LEU A 205 5.16 5.10 -2.43
N VAL A 206 4.58 4.00 -1.93
CA VAL A 206 5.09 2.65 -2.13
C VAL A 206 4.20 1.88 -3.12
N SER A 207 4.72 1.54 -4.29
CA SER A 207 4.00 0.77 -5.33
C SER A 207 4.70 -0.56 -5.58
N CYS A 208 4.61 -1.47 -4.61
CA CYS A 208 5.42 -2.72 -4.52
C CYS A 208 4.59 -4.01 -4.36
N GLY A 209 3.30 -3.98 -4.72
CA GLY A 209 2.39 -5.12 -4.52
C GLY A 209 2.24 -5.44 -3.03
N VAL A 210 2.20 -6.73 -2.67
CA VAL A 210 2.03 -7.18 -1.28
C VAL A 210 3.08 -6.61 -0.33
N ASN A 211 4.29 -6.36 -0.83
CA ASN A 211 5.39 -5.80 -0.05
C ASN A 211 5.12 -4.36 0.40
N ALA A 212 4.21 -3.64 -0.28
CA ALA A 212 3.88 -2.27 0.06
C ALA A 212 3.21 -2.14 1.43
N VAL A 213 2.48 -3.18 1.87
CA VAL A 213 1.88 -3.24 3.21
C VAL A 213 2.96 -3.16 4.29
N VAL A 214 3.98 -4.00 4.17
CA VAL A 214 5.11 -4.05 5.12
C VAL A 214 5.98 -2.81 4.99
N LEU A 215 6.33 -2.40 3.76
CA LEU A 215 7.18 -1.23 3.54
C LEU A 215 6.56 0.06 4.08
N ALA A 216 5.26 0.32 3.83
CA ALA A 216 4.63 1.54 4.30
C ALA A 216 4.62 1.60 5.84
N HIS A 217 4.26 0.51 6.51
CA HIS A 217 4.27 0.45 7.96
C HIS A 217 5.68 0.58 8.55
N GLU A 218 6.65 -0.21 8.07
CA GLU A 218 8.03 -0.19 8.58
C GLU A 218 8.72 1.15 8.37
N ILE A 219 8.49 1.82 7.23
CA ILE A 219 9.06 3.15 6.98
C ILE A 219 8.53 4.15 8.01
N THR A 220 7.23 4.18 8.26
CA THR A 220 6.64 5.05 9.27
C THR A 220 7.19 4.75 10.66
N LYS A 221 7.29 3.46 11.04
CA LYS A 221 7.81 3.02 12.34
C LYS A 221 9.28 3.42 12.56
N ARG A 222 10.13 3.34 11.53
CA ARG A 222 11.57 3.62 11.61
C ARG A 222 11.92 5.10 11.50
N THR A 223 11.14 5.87 10.76
CA THR A 223 11.51 7.25 10.38
C THR A 223 10.59 8.31 10.98
N GLY A 224 9.44 7.91 11.53
CA GLY A 224 8.39 8.82 11.98
C GLY A 224 7.72 9.62 10.85
N LYS A 225 7.97 9.25 9.58
CA LYS A 225 7.42 9.94 8.39
C LYS A 225 6.10 9.33 7.91
N VAL A 226 5.50 10.01 6.96
CA VAL A 226 4.30 9.52 6.27
C VAL A 226 4.69 8.47 5.24
N ALA A 227 4.02 7.32 5.22
CA ALA A 227 4.20 6.35 4.15
C ALA A 227 2.87 5.68 3.79
N MET A 228 2.66 5.45 2.49
CA MET A 228 1.42 4.81 2.04
C MET A 228 1.66 3.79 0.94
N ASP A 229 0.90 2.71 1.02
CA ASP A 229 0.72 1.78 -0.06
C ASP A 229 -0.06 2.46 -1.20
N PHE A 230 0.68 2.83 -2.24
CA PHE A 230 0.20 3.51 -3.44
C PHE A 230 -0.14 2.54 -4.59
N GLY A 231 0.00 1.23 -4.37
CA GLY A 231 -0.50 0.17 -5.24
C GLY A 231 -0.06 0.25 -6.69
N ILE A 232 -1.01 0.27 -7.62
CA ILE A 232 -0.74 0.38 -9.07
C ILE A 232 -0.41 1.82 -9.50
N GLY A 233 -0.37 2.79 -8.57
CA GLY A 233 -0.28 4.21 -8.88
C GLY A 233 0.98 4.57 -9.67
N SER A 234 2.15 4.08 -9.27
CA SER A 234 3.37 4.31 -10.03
C SER A 234 3.29 3.76 -11.46
N GLN A 235 2.70 2.57 -11.64
CA GLN A 235 2.53 1.98 -12.97
C GLN A 235 1.63 2.85 -13.85
N ILE A 236 0.44 3.25 -13.35
CA ILE A 236 -0.51 4.09 -14.10
C ILE A 236 0.17 5.41 -14.50
N ILE A 237 0.79 6.11 -13.54
CA ILE A 237 1.43 7.40 -13.78
C ILE A 237 2.59 7.26 -14.78
N SER A 238 3.40 6.21 -14.66
CA SER A 238 4.53 5.97 -15.57
C SER A 238 4.11 5.60 -16.99
N SER A 239 2.90 5.07 -17.18
CA SER A 239 2.39 4.63 -18.49
C SER A 239 1.82 5.76 -19.35
N VAL A 240 1.60 6.95 -18.77
CA VAL A 240 1.12 8.12 -19.52
C VAL A 240 2.27 8.67 -20.36
N LYS A 241 2.10 8.70 -21.68
CA LYS A 241 3.09 9.29 -22.60
C LYS A 241 3.31 10.76 -22.26
N LEU A 242 4.58 11.16 -22.12
CA LEU A 242 4.96 12.56 -22.03
C LEU A 242 4.75 13.19 -23.42
N GLN A 243 3.95 14.25 -23.48
CA GLN A 243 3.85 15.14 -24.63
C GLN A 243 4.96 16.18 -24.55
#